data_AF-X0WI45-F1
#
_entry.id   AF-X0WI45-F1
#
_cell.length_a   1.000
_cell.length_b   1.000
_cell.length_c   1.000
_cell.angle_alpha   90.00
_cell.angle_beta   90.00
_cell.angle_gamma   90.00
#
_symmetry.space_group_name_H-M   'P 1'
#
loop_
_entity.id
_entity.type
_entity.pdbx_description
1 polymer ?
#
loop_
_entity_poly.entity_id
_entity_poly.type
_entity_poly.pdbx_seq_one_letter_code
_entity_poly.pdbx_strand_id
1 'polypeptide(L)'
;GGTLCAGCIGKDRETLAVSPGTRALIIHMQRKNFPALSRLRIAPAMHKELEAILRGFVGFHIEVRPNALEFLRKLRNYEETG
;
A
#
# COMPACT_ATOMS: atom_id res chain seq x y z
N GLY A 1 4.82 -2.68 -10.67
CA GLY A 1 4.71 -2.34 -9.24
C GLY A 1 6.07 -2.39 -8.55
N GLY A 2 6.97 -1.46 -8.89
CA GLY A 2 8.31 -1.35 -8.32
C GLY A 2 8.69 0.11 -8.10
N THR A 3 9.90 0.39 -7.59
CA THR A 3 10.37 1.76 -7.35
C THR A 3 10.88 2.41 -8.62
N LEU A 4 10.62 3.70 -8.80
CA LEU A 4 11.15 4.49 -9.92
C LEU A 4 12.40 5.26 -9.51
N CYS A 5 13.34 5.40 -10.47
CA CYS A 5 14.44 6.34 -10.32
C CYS A 5 13.98 7.77 -10.61
N ALA A 6 14.77 8.77 -10.22
CA ALA A 6 14.43 10.18 -10.41
C ALA A 6 14.16 10.54 -11.89
N GLY A 7 14.89 9.93 -12.83
CA GLY A 7 14.70 10.13 -14.27
C GLY A 7 13.46 9.44 -14.86
N CYS A 8 12.73 8.64 -14.07
CA CYS A 8 11.48 8.00 -14.47
C CYS A 8 10.24 8.65 -13.84
N ILE A 9 10.41 9.65 -12.98
CA ILE A 9 9.30 10.40 -12.38
C ILE A 9 8.49 11.08 -13.49
N GLY A 10 7.16 11.00 -13.41
CA GLY A 10 6.24 11.52 -14.44
C GLY A 10 6.15 10.66 -15.71
N LYS A 11 6.96 9.59 -15.78
CA LYS A 11 6.95 8.47 -16.74
C LYS A 11 5.58 7.86 -16.97
N ASP A 12 4.91 7.64 -15.85
CA ASP A 12 3.70 6.87 -15.72
C ASP A 12 2.72 7.69 -14.88
N ARG A 13 1.44 7.67 -15.25
CA ARG A 13 0.38 8.40 -14.56
C ARG A 13 -0.04 7.70 -13.26
N GLU A 14 0.26 6.41 -13.11
CA GLU A 14 -0.08 5.63 -11.92
C GLU A 14 1.09 5.59 -10.89
N THR A 15 2.00 6.56 -10.93
CA THR A 15 3.09 6.67 -9.96
C THR A 15 2.62 7.24 -8.62
N LEU A 16 2.99 6.59 -7.53
CA LEU A 16 2.75 7.06 -6.17
C LEU A 16 4.06 7.60 -5.56
N ALA A 17 4.01 8.81 -5.02
CA ALA A 17 5.04 9.29 -4.11
C ALA A 17 4.93 8.53 -2.79
N VAL A 18 6.07 8.13 -2.22
CA VAL A 18 6.13 7.36 -0.97
C VAL A 18 6.94 8.15 0.04
N SER A 19 6.36 8.40 1.22
CA SER A 19 7.07 9.11 2.28
C SER A 19 8.25 8.28 2.81
N PRO A 20 9.31 8.93 3.35
CA PRO A 20 10.43 8.22 3.99
C PRO A 20 9.98 7.28 5.11
N GLY A 21 8.94 7.67 5.87
CA GLY A 21 8.36 6.86 6.94
C GLY A 21 7.75 5.57 6.42
N THR A 22 6.91 5.65 5.37
CA THR A 22 6.33 4.47 4.72
C THR A 22 7.40 3.58 4.11
N ARG A 23 8.45 4.15 3.51
CA ARG A 23 9.60 3.36 3.02
C ARG A 23 10.30 2.60 4.15
N ALA A 24 10.57 3.26 5.27
CA ALA A 24 11.19 2.62 6.44
C ALA A 24 10.31 1.50 7.01
N LEU A 25 9.00 1.72 7.05
CA LEU A 25 8.01 0.72 7.45
C LEU A 25 8.05 -0.52 6.54
N ILE A 26 8.08 -0.35 5.21
CA ILE A 26 8.16 -1.48 4.27
C ILE A 26 9.42 -2.30 4.51
N ILE A 27 10.58 -1.64 4.67
CA ILE A 27 11.85 -2.32 4.96
C ILE A 27 11.78 -3.06 6.31
N HIS A 28 11.15 -2.45 7.32
CA HIS A 28 10.95 -3.11 8.62
C HIS A 28 10.08 -4.37 8.47
N MET A 29 8.98 -4.29 7.72
CA MET A 29 8.06 -5.41 7.51
C MET A 29 8.74 -6.58 6.80
N GLN A 30 9.58 -6.31 5.79
CA GLN A 30 10.35 -7.32 5.06
C GLN A 30 11.32 -8.12 5.94
N ARG A 31 11.74 -7.56 7.08
CA ARG A 31 12.67 -8.20 8.03
C ARG A 31 11.98 -8.97 9.15
N LYS A 32 10.64 -8.98 9.18
CA LYS A 32 9.84 -9.61 10.24
C LYS A 32 9.00 -10.74 9.67
N ASN A 33 8.72 -11.74 10.50
CA ASN A 33 7.73 -12.75 10.15
C ASN A 33 6.32 -12.16 10.26
N PHE A 34 5.38 -12.73 9.50
CA PHE A 34 4.00 -12.23 9.43
C PHE A 34 3.31 -12.10 10.81
N PRO A 35 3.46 -13.06 11.76
CA PRO A 35 2.86 -12.92 13.08
C PRO A 35 3.33 -11.68 13.86
N ALA A 36 4.60 -11.29 13.72
CA ALA A 36 5.12 -10.10 14.39
C ALA A 36 4.52 -8.79 13.85
N LEU A 37 4.03 -8.79 12.61
CA LEU A 37 3.42 -7.61 11.98
C LEU A 37 2.05 -7.28 12.57
N SER A 38 1.33 -8.27 13.11
CA SER A 38 -0.01 -8.08 13.72
C SER A 38 -0.03 -7.07 14.87
N ARG A 39 1.10 -6.86 15.54
CA ARG A 39 1.23 -5.95 16.69
C ARG A 39 1.74 -4.56 16.30
N LEU A 40 2.02 -4.35 15.01
CA LEU A 40 2.62 -3.13 14.52
C LEU A 40 1.57 -2.01 14.52
N ARG A 41 1.84 -0.96 15.31
CA ARG A 41 1.03 0.26 15.27
C ARG A 41 1.56 1.17 14.16
N ILE A 42 0.72 1.45 13.19
CA ILE A 42 1.06 2.27 12.03
C ILE A 42 0.26 3.56 12.12
N ALA A 43 0.92 4.71 11.92
CA ALA A 43 0.23 5.99 11.88
C ALA A 43 -0.78 6.02 10.72
N PRO A 44 -1.96 6.66 10.85
CA PRO A 44 -3.01 6.63 9.83
C PRO A 44 -2.53 7.06 8.43
N ALA A 45 -1.68 8.09 8.34
CA ALA A 45 -1.11 8.55 7.08
C ALA A 45 -0.23 7.47 6.40
N MET A 46 0.63 6.81 7.17
CA MET A 46 1.49 5.73 6.68
C MET A 46 0.66 4.50 6.30
N HIS A 47 -0.42 4.22 7.04
CA HIS A 47 -1.35 3.13 6.71
C HIS A 47 -2.00 3.37 5.34
N LYS A 48 -2.49 4.58 5.09
CA LYS A 48 -3.11 4.96 3.80
C LYS A 48 -2.13 4.85 2.64
N GLU A 49 -0.90 5.35 2.80
CA GLU A 49 0.15 5.19 1.78
C GLU A 49 0.50 3.73 1.53
N LEU A 50 0.72 2.95 2.59
CA LEU A 50 1.06 1.53 2.48
C LEU A 50 -0.05 0.73 1.79
N GLU A 51 -1.32 0.99 2.12
CA GLU A 51 -2.45 0.34 1.50
C GLU A 51 -2.51 0.63 -0.01
N ALA A 52 -2.30 1.88 -0.42
CA ALA A 52 -2.27 2.25 -1.84
C ALA A 52 -1.15 1.51 -2.60
N ILE A 53 0.04 1.44 -2.01
CA ILE A 53 1.19 0.73 -2.57
C ILE A 53 0.88 -0.77 -2.72
N LEU A 54 0.38 -1.42 -1.66
CA LEU A 54 0.11 -2.87 -1.67
C LEU A 54 -1.01 -3.23 -2.65
N ARG A 55 -2.05 -2.39 -2.79
CA ARG A 55 -3.11 -2.58 -3.80
C ARG A 55 -2.55 -2.54 -5.21
N GLY A 56 -1.73 -1.53 -5.52
CA GLY A 56 -1.06 -1.42 -6.82
C GLY A 56 -0.09 -2.58 -7.07
N PHE A 57 0.65 -3.01 -6.05
CA PHE A 57 1.54 -4.16 -6.12
C PHE A 57 0.79 -5.45 -6.42
N VAL A 58 -0.29 -5.74 -5.70
CA VAL A 58 -1.12 -6.92 -5.92
C VAL A 58 -1.70 -6.89 -7.33
N GLY A 59 -2.38 -5.80 -7.72
CA GLY A 59 -2.99 -5.66 -9.04
C GLY A 59 -2.00 -5.82 -10.19
N PHE A 60 -0.76 -5.32 -10.01
CA PHE A 60 0.31 -5.51 -10.99
C PHE A 60 0.74 -6.99 -11.11
N HIS A 61 0.87 -7.72 -10.00
CA HIS A 61 1.39 -9.10 -10.03
C HIS A 61 0.37 -10.15 -10.42
N ILE A 62 -0.91 -9.88 -10.20
CA ILE A 62 -2.00 -10.81 -10.58
C ILE A 62 -2.63 -10.45 -11.92
N GLU A 63 -2.19 -9.35 -12.55
CA GLU A 63 -2.67 -8.81 -13.84
C GLU A 63 -4.19 -8.58 -13.92
N VAL A 64 -4.87 -8.58 -12.79
CA VAL A 64 -6.30 -8.32 -12.67
C VAL A 64 -6.55 -7.33 -11.52
N ARG A 65 -7.64 -6.57 -11.62
CA ARG A 65 -8.15 -5.75 -10.50
C ARG A 65 -9.14 -6.58 -9.68
N PRO A 66 -8.80 -7.04 -8.47
CA PRO A 66 -9.71 -7.90 -7.70
C PRO A 66 -10.92 -7.11 -7.24
N ASN A 67 -12.12 -7.56 -7.62
CA ASN A 67 -13.36 -7.00 -7.10
C ASN A 67 -13.43 -7.08 -5.56
N ALA A 68 -12.80 -8.10 -4.96
CA ALA A 68 -12.70 -8.24 -3.51
C ALA A 68 -11.99 -7.06 -2.84
N LEU A 69 -10.93 -6.52 -3.46
CA LEU A 69 -10.20 -5.38 -2.88
C LEU A 69 -11.06 -4.11 -2.89
N GLU A 70 -11.84 -3.86 -3.95
CA GLU A 70 -12.80 -2.75 -3.99
C GLU A 70 -13.94 -2.94 -3.01
N PHE A 71 -14.47 -4.16 -2.88
CA PHE A 71 -15.50 -4.50 -1.91
C PHE A 71 -15.06 -4.22 -0.47
N LEU A 72 -13.86 -4.68 -0.08
CA LEU A 72 -13.31 -4.43 1.26
C LEU A 72 -13.16 -2.94 1.56
N ARG A 73 -12.78 -2.14 0.56
CA ARG A 73 -12.69 -0.68 0.69
C ARG A 73 -14.05 -0.04 0.95
N LYS A 74 -15.09 -0.48 0.21
CA LYS A 74 -16.46 0.01 0.38
C LYS A 74 -17.04 -0.34 1.75
N LEU A 75 -16.82 -1.56 2.23
CA LEU A 75 -17.26 -2.00 3.56
C LEU A 75 -16.67 -1.11 4.67
N ARG A 76 -15.35 -0.92 4.68
CA ARG A 76 -14.69 -0.08 5.68
C ARG A 76 -15.20 1.35 5.69
N ASN A 77 -15.41 1.94 4.50
CA ASN A 77 -15.96 3.30 4.40
C ASN A 77 -17.40 3.39 4.95
N TYR A 78 -18.18 2.32 4.87
CA TYR A 78 -19.53 2.25 5.41
C TYR A 78 -19.51 2.22 6.95
N GLU A 79 -18.59 1.48 7.56
CA GLU A 79 -18.41 1.43 9.02
C GLU A 79 -17.92 2.76 9.62
N GLU A 80 -17.19 3.57 8.85
CA GLU A 80 -16.70 4.89 9.29
C GLU A 80 -17.76 6.01 9.20
N THR A 81 -18.88 5.77 8.53
CA THR A 81 -19.96 6.75 8.31
C THR A 81 -21.31 6.37 8.95
N GLY A 82 -21.40 5.18 9.55
CA GLY A 82 -22.58 4.65 10.23
C GLY A 82 -22.60 4.84 11.73
#